data_AF-E1ZTA0-F1
#
_entry.id   AF-E1ZTA0-F1
#
_cell.length_a   1.000
_cell.length_b   1.000
_cell.length_c   1.000
_cell.angle_alpha   90.00
_cell.angle_beta   90.00
_cell.angle_gamma   90.00
#
_symmetry.space_group_name_H-M   'P 1'
#
loop_
_entity.id
_entity.type
_entity.pdbx_description
1 polymer ?
#
loop_
_entity_poly.entity_id
_entity_poly.type
_entity_poly.pdbx_seq_one_letter_code
_entity_poly.pdbx_strand_id
1 'polypeptide(L)'
;MHVPADTFGGAAPEHKAARMLSTLFTAVALRVVLAQVGGGGEGGDLPPAPEFLYLRDFLAERPLTRDGDAWLAVLMAQERGQMLGVRIMEVREAYCSGDFDWAQCQQLAAQHIQESNVGMLRRHAARAFGGSLAGGSEEPGQEPRQG
;
A
#
# COMPACT_ATOMS: atom_id res chain seq x y z
N MET A 1 -15.22 12.55 16.46
CA MET A 1 -13.86 12.63 17.03
C MET A 1 -13.22 13.90 16.47
N HIS A 2 -12.68 14.79 17.30
CA HIS A 2 -12.00 16.00 16.83
C HIS A 2 -10.50 15.74 16.76
N VAL A 3 -9.88 16.02 15.63
CA VAL A 3 -8.43 15.90 15.44
C VAL A 3 -7.79 17.26 15.72
N PRO A 4 -6.85 17.37 16.67
CA PRO A 4 -6.14 18.62 16.92
C PRO A 4 -5.39 19.12 15.68
N ALA A 5 -5.53 20.41 15.39
CA ALA A 5 -5.04 21.03 14.15
C ALA A 5 -3.51 21.04 13.98
N ASP A 6 -2.76 20.79 15.06
CA ASP A 6 -1.30 20.74 15.11
C ASP A 6 -0.70 19.38 14.68
N THR A 7 -1.53 18.33 14.59
CA THR A 7 -1.05 16.94 14.50
C THR A 7 -0.43 16.59 13.12
N PHE A 8 -0.67 17.40 12.10
CA PHE A 8 -0.29 17.09 10.71
C PHE A 8 0.41 18.24 9.98
N GLY A 9 1.03 19.18 10.70
CA GLY A 9 1.76 20.28 10.09
C GLY A 9 0.88 21.22 9.25
N GLY A 10 -0.39 21.39 9.64
CA GLY A 10 -1.35 22.29 9.01
C GLY A 10 -2.24 21.68 7.93
N ALA A 11 -2.01 20.44 7.47
CA ALA A 11 -2.90 19.75 6.54
C ALA A 11 -3.84 18.78 7.28
N ALA A 12 -5.11 18.70 6.89
CA ALA A 12 -6.01 17.72 7.47
C ALA A 12 -5.54 16.27 7.17
N PRO A 13 -5.73 15.30 8.07
CA PRO A 13 -5.36 13.89 7.81
C PRO A 13 -5.93 13.36 6.50
N GLU A 14 -7.13 13.79 6.12
CA GLU A 14 -7.82 13.46 4.88
C GLU A 14 -7.03 13.94 3.66
N HIS A 15 -6.39 15.11 3.70
CA HIS A 15 -5.52 15.59 2.63
C HIS A 15 -4.28 14.71 2.48
N LYS A 16 -3.70 14.25 3.60
CA LYS A 16 -2.55 13.35 3.57
C LYS A 16 -2.94 11.99 2.98
N ALA A 17 -4.10 11.45 3.36
CA ALA A 17 -4.64 10.23 2.79
C ALA A 17 -4.91 10.37 1.28
N ALA A 18 -5.56 11.46 0.86
CA ALA A 18 -5.81 11.75 -0.55
C ALA A 18 -4.52 11.82 -1.37
N ARG A 19 -3.47 12.49 -0.86
CA ARG A 19 -2.17 12.54 -1.54
C ARG A 19 -1.53 11.16 -1.68
N MET A 20 -1.66 10.29 -0.67
CA MET A 20 -1.18 8.91 -0.77
C MET A 20 -1.95 8.11 -1.82
N LEU A 21 -3.27 8.33 -1.92
CA LEU A 21 -4.10 7.73 -2.96
C LEU A 21 -3.73 8.23 -4.37
N SER A 22 -3.41 9.51 -4.54
CA SER A 22 -2.93 10.03 -5.84
C SER A 22 -1.66 9.33 -6.33
N THR A 23 -0.70 9.07 -5.43
CA THR A 23 0.50 8.29 -5.76
C THR A 23 0.15 6.82 -6.05
N LEU A 24 -0.77 6.22 -5.29
CA LEU A 24 -1.26 4.85 -5.57
C LEU A 24 -1.91 4.76 -6.97
N PHE A 25 -2.78 5.69 -7.34
CA PHE A 25 -3.43 5.70 -8.66
C PHE A 25 -2.43 5.90 -9.79
N THR A 26 -1.37 6.68 -9.56
CA THR A 26 -0.26 6.76 -10.52
C THR A 26 0.45 5.40 -10.68
N ALA A 27 0.63 4.65 -9.60
CA ALA A 27 1.20 3.30 -9.65
C ALA A 27 0.30 2.30 -10.39
N VAL A 28 -1.02 2.35 -10.15
CA VAL A 28 -2.01 1.51 -10.85
C VAL A 28 -2.02 1.85 -12.34
N ALA A 29 -2.11 3.12 -12.69
CA ALA A 29 -2.10 3.57 -14.07
C ALA A 29 -0.82 3.16 -14.81
N LEU A 30 0.34 3.23 -14.15
CA LEU A 30 1.60 2.76 -14.71
C LEU A 30 1.55 1.27 -15.09
N ARG A 31 0.96 0.43 -14.23
CA ARG A 31 0.79 -1.01 -14.52
C ARG A 31 -0.15 -1.25 -15.69
N VAL A 32 -1.26 -0.51 -15.74
CA VAL A 32 -2.23 -0.58 -16.84
C VAL A 32 -1.58 -0.17 -18.16
N VAL A 33 -0.84 0.95 -18.19
CA VAL A 33 -0.16 1.43 -19.40
C VAL A 33 0.91 0.44 -19.84
N LEU A 34 1.74 -0.09 -18.91
CA LEU A 34 2.70 -1.15 -19.23
C LEU A 34 2.04 -2.37 -19.87
N ALA A 35 0.87 -2.80 -19.37
CA ALA A 35 0.12 -3.91 -19.97
C ALA A 35 -0.41 -3.55 -21.37
N GLN A 36 -0.91 -2.32 -21.57
CA GLN A 36 -1.41 -1.83 -22.85
C GLN A 36 -0.31 -1.76 -23.92
N VAL A 37 0.87 -1.24 -23.59
CA VAL A 37 2.00 -1.11 -24.54
C VAL A 37 2.83 -2.38 -24.66
N GLY A 38 2.82 -3.24 -23.65
CA GLY A 38 3.51 -4.54 -23.67
C GLY A 38 2.78 -5.62 -24.47
N GLY A 39 1.58 -5.32 -24.98
CA GLY A 39 0.71 -6.23 -25.72
C GLY A 39 1.28 -6.60 -27.09
N GLY A 40 2.21 -7.57 -27.10
CA GLY A 40 2.64 -8.26 -28.30
C GLY A 40 1.63 -9.34 -28.73
N GLY A 41 0.43 -8.91 -29.15
CA GLY A 41 -0.57 -9.75 -29.82
C GLY A 41 -1.15 -10.90 -28.99
N GLU A 42 -2.34 -11.35 -29.37
CA GLU A 42 -2.92 -12.59 -28.84
C GLU A 42 -2.01 -13.76 -29.27
N GLY A 43 -1.11 -14.23 -28.38
CA GLY A 43 -0.21 -15.36 -28.67
C GLY A 43 1.23 -15.27 -28.13
N GLY A 44 1.74 -14.10 -27.72
CA GLY A 44 3.07 -13.98 -27.10
C GLY A 44 4.27 -14.14 -28.04
N ASP A 45 4.04 -14.25 -29.35
CA ASP A 45 5.08 -14.44 -30.37
C ASP A 45 5.70 -13.13 -30.88
N LEU A 46 5.15 -11.97 -30.51
CA LEU A 46 5.66 -10.67 -30.95
C LEU A 46 6.68 -10.08 -29.95
N PRO A 47 7.74 -9.42 -30.44
CA PRO A 47 8.68 -8.72 -29.58
C PRO A 47 7.97 -7.61 -28.80
N PRO A 48 8.43 -7.29 -27.58
CA PRO A 48 7.85 -6.22 -26.78
C PRO A 48 8.01 -4.87 -27.48
N ALA A 49 6.97 -4.03 -27.43
CA ALA A 49 7.00 -2.73 -28.05
C ALA A 49 8.12 -1.84 -27.47
N PRO A 50 8.74 -0.95 -28.27
CA PRO A 50 9.78 -0.03 -27.80
C PRO A 50 9.36 0.83 -26.60
N GLU A 51 8.07 1.19 -26.53
CA GLU A 51 7.46 1.95 -25.45
C GLU A 51 7.40 1.14 -24.16
N PHE A 52 7.09 -0.15 -24.25
CA PHE A 52 7.11 -1.06 -23.10
C PHE A 52 8.52 -1.17 -22.52
N LEU A 53 9.51 -1.44 -23.37
CA LEU A 53 10.91 -1.56 -22.95
C LEU A 53 11.39 -0.28 -22.28
N TYR A 54 11.13 0.86 -22.91
CA TYR A 54 11.49 2.16 -22.37
C TYR A 54 10.84 2.44 -21.01
N LEU A 55 9.52 2.27 -20.88
CA LEU A 55 8.82 2.55 -19.64
C LEU A 55 9.22 1.60 -18.51
N ARG A 56 9.44 0.32 -18.84
CA ARG A 56 9.95 -0.68 -17.90
C ARG A 56 11.34 -0.29 -17.38
N ASP A 57 12.25 0.04 -18.28
CA ASP A 57 13.63 0.38 -17.92
C ASP A 57 13.68 1.69 -17.14
N PHE A 58 12.90 2.69 -17.56
CA PHE A 58 12.75 3.95 -16.83
C PHE A 58 12.23 3.73 -15.41
N LEU A 59 11.24 2.84 -15.21
CA LEU A 59 10.72 2.50 -13.88
C LEU A 59 11.78 1.77 -13.03
N ALA A 60 12.60 0.91 -13.64
CA ALA A 60 13.67 0.20 -12.94
C ALA A 60 14.77 1.15 -12.46
N GLU A 61 15.16 2.11 -13.30
CA GLU A 61 16.17 3.12 -12.98
C GLU A 61 15.64 4.19 -12.02
N ARG A 62 14.37 4.56 -12.15
CA ARG A 62 13.70 5.58 -11.35
C ARG A 62 12.42 5.00 -10.79
N PRO A 63 12.47 4.31 -9.65
CA PRO A 63 11.27 3.77 -9.03
C PRO A 63 10.23 4.85 -8.72
N LEU A 64 8.95 4.52 -8.87
CA LEU A 64 7.87 5.37 -8.39
C LEU A 64 7.95 5.45 -6.86
N THR A 65 8.35 6.61 -6.34
CA THR A 65 8.46 6.86 -4.90
C THR A 65 7.20 7.53 -4.36
N ARG A 66 7.30 8.28 -3.25
CA ARG A 66 6.14 8.82 -2.51
C ARG A 66 5.37 9.90 -3.27
N ASP A 67 5.94 10.47 -4.31
CA ASP A 67 5.35 11.57 -5.06
C ASP A 67 5.19 11.20 -6.54
N GLY A 68 3.96 10.81 -6.91
CA GLY A 68 3.65 10.41 -8.27
C GLY A 68 3.73 11.55 -9.29
N ASP A 69 3.40 12.78 -8.89
CA ASP A 69 3.44 13.94 -9.78
C ASP A 69 4.88 14.35 -10.08
N ALA A 70 5.75 14.36 -9.06
CA ALA A 70 7.17 14.60 -9.28
C ALA A 70 7.80 13.54 -10.19
N TRP A 71 7.41 12.27 -10.03
CA TRP A 71 7.88 11.20 -10.90
C TRP A 71 7.40 11.38 -12.35
N LEU A 72 6.11 11.72 -12.55
CA LEU A 72 5.55 11.98 -13.87
C LEU A 72 6.21 13.17 -14.55
N ALA A 73 6.50 14.25 -13.81
CA ALA A 73 7.21 15.40 -14.35
C ALA A 73 8.58 15.01 -14.91
N VAL A 74 9.30 14.12 -14.21
CA VAL A 74 10.61 13.61 -14.65
C VAL A 74 10.49 12.72 -15.90
N LEU A 75 9.44 11.87 -15.97
CA LEU A 75 9.15 11.07 -17.17
C LEU A 75 8.82 11.96 -18.37
N MET A 76 7.94 12.95 -18.19
CA MET A 76 7.47 13.84 -19.25
C MET A 76 8.55 14.81 -19.74
N ALA A 77 9.57 15.08 -18.92
CA ALA A 77 10.75 15.83 -19.34
C ALA A 77 11.64 15.05 -20.32
N GLN A 78 11.46 13.73 -20.47
CA GLN A 78 12.15 12.93 -21.49
C GLN A 78 11.34 12.94 -22.78
N GLU A 79 12.00 13.11 -23.93
CA GLU A 79 11.37 13.09 -25.26
C GLU A 79 10.53 11.82 -25.48
N ARG A 80 11.09 10.65 -25.16
CA ARG A 80 10.41 9.35 -25.28
C ARG A 80 9.32 9.13 -24.22
N GLY A 81 9.33 9.88 -23.13
CA GLY A 81 8.42 9.74 -21.99
C GLY A 81 7.20 10.66 -22.04
N GLN A 82 7.20 11.69 -22.89
CA GLN A 82 6.14 12.71 -22.92
C GLN A 82 4.74 12.10 -23.15
N MET A 83 4.56 11.34 -24.24
CA MET A 83 3.26 10.74 -24.57
C MET A 83 2.85 9.62 -23.61
N LEU A 84 3.82 8.88 -23.05
CA LEU A 84 3.56 7.88 -22.01
C LEU A 84 3.08 8.55 -20.72
N GLY A 85 3.65 9.69 -20.35
CA GLY A 85 3.20 10.49 -19.22
C GLY A 85 1.77 10.99 -19.39
N VAL A 86 1.42 11.52 -20.56
CA VAL A 86 0.03 11.90 -20.89
C VAL A 86 -0.91 10.71 -20.74
N ARG A 87 -0.54 9.55 -21.29
CA ARG A 87 -1.36 8.34 -21.18
C ARG A 87 -1.56 7.89 -19.73
N ILE A 88 -0.52 7.96 -18.90
CA ILE A 88 -0.63 7.63 -17.47
C ILE A 88 -1.55 8.62 -16.74
N MET A 89 -1.50 9.92 -17.08
CA MET A 89 -2.40 10.92 -16.51
C MET A 89 -3.87 10.65 -16.85
N GLU A 90 -4.19 10.31 -18.10
CA GLU A 90 -5.54 9.93 -18.51
C GLU A 90 -6.03 8.69 -17.75
N VAL A 91 -5.19 7.65 -17.67
CA VAL A 91 -5.57 6.38 -17.03
C VAL A 91 -5.77 6.56 -15.52
N ARG A 92 -4.94 7.34 -14.83
CA ARG A 92 -5.11 7.55 -13.38
C ARG A 92 -6.35 8.38 -13.06
N GLU A 93 -6.73 9.32 -13.93
CA GLU A 93 -7.97 10.08 -13.79
C GLU A 93 -9.19 9.19 -14.02
N ALA A 94 -9.19 8.40 -15.10
CA ALA A 94 -10.26 7.44 -15.39
C ALA A 94 -10.42 6.41 -14.26
N TYR A 95 -9.31 5.86 -13.77
CA TYR A 95 -9.34 4.91 -12.66
C TYR A 95 -9.90 5.53 -11.38
N CYS A 96 -9.44 6.72 -11.01
CA CYS A 96 -9.90 7.43 -9.80
C CYS A 96 -11.39 7.77 -9.82
N SER A 97 -11.92 8.14 -10.99
CA SER A 97 -13.28 8.67 -11.14
C SER A 97 -14.32 7.62 -11.55
N GLY A 98 -13.90 6.57 -12.26
CA GLY A 98 -14.79 5.55 -12.82
C GLY A 98 -14.64 4.15 -12.23
N ASP A 99 -13.41 3.71 -11.94
CA ASP A 99 -13.14 2.30 -11.64
C ASP A 99 -12.85 2.01 -10.16
N PHE A 100 -12.29 2.98 -9.44
CA PHE A 100 -11.94 2.81 -8.03
C PHE A 100 -13.19 2.82 -7.14
N ASP A 101 -13.44 1.70 -6.48
CA ASP A 101 -14.58 1.55 -5.57
C ASP A 101 -14.32 2.27 -4.23
N TRP A 102 -14.68 3.56 -4.19
CA TRP A 102 -14.58 4.40 -3.00
C TRP A 102 -15.39 3.87 -1.81
N ALA A 103 -16.57 3.29 -2.06
CA ALA A 103 -17.44 2.77 -1.01
C ALA A 103 -16.79 1.54 -0.34
N GLN A 104 -16.26 0.63 -1.16
CA GLN A 104 -15.51 -0.52 -0.66
C GLN A 104 -14.22 -0.09 0.04
N CYS A 105 -13.49 0.90 -0.48
CA CYS A 105 -12.30 1.43 0.19
C CYS A 105 -12.61 1.94 1.60
N GLN A 106 -13.69 2.71 1.76
CA GLN A 106 -14.15 3.19 3.06
C GLN A 106 -14.54 2.03 3.99
N GLN A 107 -15.30 1.06 3.49
CA GLN A 107 -15.73 -0.10 4.26
C GLN A 107 -14.52 -0.93 4.76
N LEU A 108 -13.58 -1.24 3.87
CA LEU A 108 -12.37 -2.00 4.20
C LEU A 108 -11.49 -1.26 5.20
N ALA A 109 -11.32 0.06 5.05
CA ALA A 109 -10.54 0.85 5.99
C ALA A 109 -11.11 0.77 7.41
N ALA A 110 -12.44 0.85 7.57
CA ALA A 110 -13.10 0.71 8.86
C ALA A 110 -12.98 -0.73 9.41
N GLN A 111 -13.22 -1.73 8.57
CA GLN A 111 -13.16 -3.15 8.93
C GLN A 111 -11.75 -3.55 9.41
N HIS A 112 -10.70 -3.14 8.71
CA HIS A 112 -9.32 -3.48 9.08
C HIS A 112 -8.93 -2.96 10.47
N ILE A 113 -9.42 -1.78 10.88
CA ILE A 113 -9.16 -1.25 12.23
C ILE A 113 -9.86 -2.12 13.29
N GLN A 114 -11.11 -2.51 13.04
CA GLN A 114 -11.85 -3.38 13.96
C GLN A 114 -11.16 -4.75 14.12
N GLU A 115 -10.82 -5.38 13.01
CA GLU A 115 -10.15 -6.69 13.00
C GLU A 115 -8.76 -6.64 13.63
N SER A 116 -7.98 -5.59 13.32
CA SER A 116 -6.66 -5.37 13.91
C SER A 116 -6.74 -5.22 15.43
N ASN A 117 -7.71 -4.45 15.94
CA ASN A 117 -7.92 -4.27 17.37
C ASN A 117 -8.31 -5.59 18.05
N VAL A 118 -9.24 -6.35 17.46
CA VAL A 118 -9.61 -7.69 17.97
C VAL A 118 -8.41 -8.63 18.00
N GLY A 119 -7.61 -8.65 16.93
CA GLY A 119 -6.39 -9.45 16.84
C GLY A 119 -5.35 -9.05 17.90
N MET A 120 -5.16 -7.75 18.14
CA MET A 120 -4.26 -7.24 19.18
C MET A 120 -4.71 -7.65 20.58
N LEU A 121 -6.00 -7.54 20.89
CA LEU A 121 -6.56 -7.95 22.18
C LEU A 121 -6.39 -9.47 22.41
N ARG A 122 -6.64 -10.29 21.39
CA ARG A 122 -6.41 -11.74 21.45
C ARG A 122 -4.94 -12.07 21.73
N ARG A 123 -4.00 -11.42 21.03
CA ARG A 123 -2.55 -11.59 21.25
C ARG A 123 -2.15 -11.18 22.67
N HIS A 124 -2.70 -10.08 23.17
CA HIS A 124 -2.43 -9.62 24.53
C HIS A 124 -2.93 -10.62 25.58
N ALA A 125 -4.18 -11.08 25.45
CA ALA A 125 -4.76 -12.07 26.36
C ALA A 125 -3.96 -13.38 26.35
N ALA A 126 -3.60 -13.89 25.17
CA ALA A 126 -2.79 -15.10 25.05
C ALA A 126 -1.43 -14.98 25.77
N ARG A 127 -0.79 -13.81 25.69
CA ARG A 127 0.47 -13.54 26.40
C ARG A 127 0.28 -13.43 27.92
N ALA A 128 -0.77 -12.77 28.37
CA ALA A 128 -1.04 -12.56 29.79
C ALA A 128 -1.41 -13.89 30.50
N PHE A 129 -2.26 -14.71 29.88
CA PHE A 129 -2.72 -15.97 30.47
C PHE A 129 -1.80 -17.16 30.16
N GLY A 130 -1.04 -17.12 29.05
CA GLY A 130 -0.02 -18.13 28.75
C GLY A 130 1.17 -18.12 29.72
N GLY A 131 1.51 -16.97 30.30
CA GLY A 131 2.51 -16.87 31.37
C GLY A 131 2.00 -17.37 32.73
N SER A 132 0.69 -17.30 32.99
CA SER A 132 0.10 -17.70 34.27
C SER A 132 0.01 -19.21 34.48
N LEU A 133 0.05 -20.01 33.40
CA LEU A 133 0.01 -21.48 33.48
C LEU A 133 1.41 -22.11 33.61
N ALA A 134 2.48 -21.36 33.34
CA ALA A 134 3.87 -21.85 33.43
C ALA A 134 4.51 -21.66 34.83
N GLY A 135 3.85 -20.94 35.75
CA GLY A 135 4.37 -20.63 37.09
C GLY A 135 3.77 -21.44 38.24
N GLY A 136 2.98 -22.49 37.95
CA GLY A 136 2.16 -23.22 38.93
C GLY A 136 2.62 -24.64 39.26
N SER A 137 3.92 -24.93 39.24
CA SER A 137 4.47 -26.18 39.78
C SER A 137 5.24 -25.87 41.08
N GLU A 138 4.50 -25.67 42.17
CA GLU A 138 5.06 -25.74 43.53
C GLU A 138 5.40 -27.21 43.83
N GLU A 139 6.66 -27.48 44.17
CA GLU A 139 7.13 -28.78 44.64
C GLU A 139 6.44 -29.17 45.97
N PRO A 140 6.02 -30.44 46.13
CA PRO A 140 5.42 -30.90 47.39
C PRO A 140 6.46 -30.98 48.51
N GLY A 141 6.09 -30.42 49.67
CA GLY A 141 6.91 -30.21 50.85
C GLY A 141 7.75 -31.40 51.32
N GLN A 142 9.02 -31.12 51.59
CA GLN A 142 9.88 -31.95 52.43
C GLN A 142 9.51 -31.76 53.90
N GLU A 143 9.00 -32.82 54.53
CA GLU A 143 8.84 -32.90 55.99
C GLU A 143 10.21 -32.91 56.71
N PRO A 144 10.33 -32.24 57.88
CA PRO A 144 11.53 -32.34 58.69
C PRO A 144 11.51 -33.65 59.49
N ARG A 145 12.49 -34.53 59.25
CA ARG A 145 12.74 -35.70 60.12
C ARG A 145 13.42 -35.23 61.40
N GLN A 146 12.72 -35.39 62.53
CA GLN A 146 13.31 -35.40 63.86
C GLN A 146 14.02 -36.74 64.09
N GLY A 147 15.20 -36.70 64.71
CA GLY A 147 15.98 -37.87 65.12
C GLY A 147 17.46 -37.54 65.24
#